data_AF-A0A196NFJ5-F1
#
_entry.id   AF-A0A196NFJ5-F1
#
_cell.length_a   1.000
_cell.length_b   1.000
_cell.length_c   1.000
_cell.angle_alpha   90.00
_cell.angle_beta   90.00
_cell.angle_gamma   90.00
#
_symmetry.space_group_name_H-M   'P 1'
#
loop_
_entity.id
_entity.type
_entity.pdbx_description
1 polymer ?
#
loop_
_entity_poly.entity_id
_entity_poly.type
_entity_poly.pdbx_seq_one_letter_code
_entity_poly.pdbx_strand_id
1 'polypeptide(L)' 'MDLSFARSDRDLAAAMLPTGLAVLMAMVTSRQAASPTARIQTRLSMPLPVAALLAPADGCFHRAAATALHRWGEA' A
#
# COMPACT_ATOMS: atom_id res chain seq x y z
N MET A 1 12.66 1.79 -20.38
CA MET A 1 11.21 1.64 -20.18
C MET A 1 10.78 2.75 -19.26
N ASP A 2 10.02 3.71 -19.77
CA ASP A 2 9.62 4.90 -19.02
C ASP A 2 8.31 4.61 -18.27
N LEU A 3 8.33 4.70 -16.94
CA LEU A 3 7.18 4.46 -16.06
C LEU A 3 6.57 5.79 -15.61
N SER A 4 6.29 6.65 -16.59
CA SER A 4 5.64 7.94 -16.38
C SER A 4 4.18 7.76 -15.93
N PHE A 5 3.95 7.63 -14.62
CA PHE A 5 2.63 7.79 -13.99
C PHE A 5 2.21 9.26 -13.80
N ALA A 6 3.00 10.21 -14.32
CA ALA A 6 2.90 11.63 -13.99
C ALA A 6 1.73 12.38 -14.64
N ARG A 7 0.84 11.72 -15.40
CA ARG A 7 -0.20 12.42 -16.16
C ARG A 7 -1.46 11.60 -16.39
N SER A 8 -1.96 10.92 -15.36
CA SER A 8 -3.40 10.66 -15.31
C SER A 8 -4.09 12.00 -15.05
N ASP A 9 -4.24 12.71 -16.16
CA ASP A 9 -5.12 13.81 -16.47
C ASP A 9 -5.67 14.62 -15.27
N ARG A 10 -5.10 15.81 -15.12
CA ARG A 10 -5.58 16.86 -14.22
C ARG A 10 -6.67 17.69 -14.89
N ASP A 11 -7.28 17.23 -15.99
CA ASP A 11 -8.65 17.64 -16.35
C ASP A 11 -9.65 16.93 -15.43
N LEU A 12 -9.60 17.36 -14.17
CA LEU A 12 -10.69 17.24 -13.22
C LEU A 12 -11.80 18.23 -13.63
N ALA A 13 -12.29 18.15 -14.86
CA ALA A 13 -13.71 18.37 -15.05
C ALA A 13 -14.33 17.36 -14.10
N ALA A 14 -14.82 17.84 -12.96
CA ALA A 14 -15.44 17.03 -11.93
C ALA A 14 -16.59 16.27 -12.59
N ALA A 15 -16.29 15.12 -13.18
CA ALA A 15 -17.26 14.16 -13.61
C ALA A 15 -17.84 13.70 -12.28
N MET A 16 -18.90 14.39 -11.85
CA MET A 16 -19.69 13.97 -10.71
C MET A 16 -20.03 12.52 -10.98
N LEU A 17 -19.36 11.62 -10.27
CA LEU A 17 -19.70 10.21 -10.34
C LEU A 17 -21.19 10.15 -10.03
N PRO A 18 -22.01 9.53 -10.90
CA PRO A 18 -23.38 9.25 -10.54
C PRO A 18 -23.40 8.62 -9.15
N THR A 19 -24.29 9.09 -8.27
CA THR A 19 -24.23 8.75 -6.84
C THR A 19 -24.13 7.25 -6.58
N GLY A 20 -24.84 6.43 -7.37
CA GLY A 20 -24.75 4.97 -7.28
C GLY A 20 -23.35 4.43 -7.59
N LEU A 21 -22.66 4.99 -8.60
CA LEU A 21 -21.28 4.63 -8.92
C LEU A 21 -20.32 5.10 -7.83
N ALA A 22 -20.50 6.29 -7.26
CA ALA A 22 -19.68 6.78 -6.15
C ALA A 22 -19.76 5.85 -4.94
N VAL A 23 -20.98 5.42 -4.58
CA VAL A 23 -21.22 4.47 -3.48
C VAL A 23 -20.59 3.11 -3.78
N LEU A 24 -20.72 2.60 -5.00
CA LEU A 24 -20.09 1.34 -5.40
C LEU A 24 -18.56 1.43 -5.28
N MET A 25 -17.95 2.50 -5.79
CA MET A 25 -16.51 2.72 -5.71
C MET A 25 -16.03 2.85 -4.26
N ALA A 26 -16.77 3.55 -3.40
CA ALA A 26 -16.46 3.64 -1.98
C ALA A 26 -16.47 2.26 -1.30
N MET A 27 -17.43 1.40 -1.63
CA MET A 27 -17.51 0.04 -1.08
C MET A 27 -16.38 -0.86 -1.58
N VAL A 28 -16.08 -0.81 -2.88
CA VAL A 28 -14.98 -1.59 -3.48
C VAL A 28 -13.65 -1.16 -2.89
N THR A 29 -13.37 0.15 -2.85
CA THR A 29 -12.11 0.69 -2.30
C THR A 29 -11.96 0.37 -0.82
N SER A 30 -13.04 0.42 -0.03
CA SER A 30 -13.03 0.00 1.38
C SER A 30 -12.62 -1.48 1.54
N ARG A 31 -13.18 -2.39 0.72
CA ARG A 31 -12.75 -3.80 0.74
C ARG A 31 -11.30 -3.99 0.31
N GLN A 32 -10.85 -3.26 -0.71
CA GLN A 32 -9.46 -3.30 -1.16
C GLN A 32 -8.51 -2.82 -0.06
N ALA A 33 -8.84 -1.73 0.62
CA ALA A 33 -8.06 -1.19 1.73
C ALA A 33 -8.03 -2.12 2.96
N ALA A 34 -9.09 -2.90 3.18
CA ALA A 34 -9.17 -3.88 4.27
C ALA A 34 -8.49 -5.23 3.95
N SER A 35 -8.02 -5.43 2.71
CA SER A 35 -7.43 -6.70 2.28
C SER A 35 -6.16 -7.05 3.10
N PRO A 36 -5.84 -8.36 3.26
CA PRO A 36 -4.61 -8.78 3.93
C PRO A 36 -3.35 -8.15 3.32
N THR A 37 -3.30 -8.04 2.00
CA THR A 37 -2.19 -7.43 1.27
C THR A 37 -2.05 -5.94 1.57
N ALA A 38 -3.15 -5.18 1.58
CA ALA A 38 -3.14 -3.76 1.92
C ALA A 38 -2.71 -3.53 3.38
N ARG A 39 -3.07 -4.43 4.30
CA ARG A 39 -2.65 -4.38 5.71
C ARG A 39 -1.15 -4.62 5.86
N ILE A 40 -0.58 -5.58 5.11
CA ILE A 40 0.86 -5.83 5.10
C ILE A 40 1.59 -4.63 4.48
N GLN A 41 1.12 -4.13 3.33
CA GLN A 41 1.71 -2.97 2.66
C GLN A 41 1.72 -1.73 3.56
N THR A 42 0.62 -1.47 4.28
CA THR A 42 0.54 -0.37 5.25
C THR A 42 1.59 -0.51 6.34
N ARG A 43 1.78 -1.72 6.89
CA ARG A 43 2.81 -1.97 7.91
C ARG A 43 4.23 -1.79 7.39
N LEU A 44 4.49 -2.16 6.13
CA LEU A 44 5.80 -1.97 5.48
C LEU A 44 6.07 -0.50 5.13
N SER A 45 5.00 0.26 4.84
CA SER A 45 5.10 1.69 4.47
C SER A 45 5.17 2.62 5.69
N MET A 46 4.91 2.10 6.90
CA MET A 46 5.05 2.89 8.13
C MET A 46 6.53 3.20 8.37
N PRO A 47 6.87 4.46 8.71
CA PRO A 47 8.24 4.86 8.96
C PRO A 47 8.81 4.04 10.12
N LEU A 48 9.89 3.30 9.84
CA LEU A 48 10.65 2.60 10.87
C LEU A 48 11.59 3.59 11.57
N PRO A 49 11.84 3.43 12.87
CA PRO A 49 12.89 4.20 13.55
C PRO A 49 14.22 4.07 12.79
N VAL A 50 14.89 5.19 12.52
CA VAL A 50 16.15 5.23 11.74
C VAL A 50 17.22 4.28 12.31
N ALA A 51 17.27 4.13 13.64
CA ALA A 51 18.18 3.19 14.31
C ALA A 51 17.95 1.72 13.92
N ALA A 52 16.74 1.34 13.51
CA ALA A 52 16.40 0.01 13.04
C ALA A 52 16.73 -0.22 11.55
N LEU A 53 16.91 0.84 10.77
CA LEU A 53 17.25 0.74 9.34
C LEU A 53 18.76 0.54 9.10
N LEU A 54 19.59 0.88 10.09
CA LEU A 54 21.06 0.87 10.01
C LEU A 54 21.71 -0.17 10.93
N ALA A 55 20.92 -1.06 11.55
CA ALA A 55 21.44 -2.13 12.40
C ALA A 55 22.13 -3.21 11.53
N PRO A 56 23.40 -3.57 11.78
CA PRO A 56 24.17 -4.52 10.95
C PRO A 56 23.57 -5.94 10.86
N ALA A 57 22.64 -6.30 11.74
CA ALA A 57 21.93 -7.59 11.69
C ALA A 57 20.82 -7.65 10.62
N ASP A 58 20.34 -6.49 10.14
CA ASP A 58 19.31 -6.38 9.10
C ASP A 58 19.92 -6.21 7.69
N GLY A 59 21.25 -6.34 7.58
CA GLY A 59 22.11 -5.79 6.54
C GLY A 59 21.94 -6.25 5.08
N CYS A 60 20.93 -7.07 4.75
CA CYS A 60 20.65 -7.44 3.35
C CYS A 60 19.15 -7.42 3.02
N PHE A 61 18.27 -7.48 4.03
CA PHE A 61 16.85 -7.69 3.81
C PHE A 61 16.02 -6.98 4.87
N HIS A 62 14.97 -6.30 4.43
CA HIS A 62 14.14 -5.47 5.29
C HIS A 62 13.43 -6.34 6.36
N ARG A 63 13.82 -6.15 7.62
CA ARG A 63 13.32 -6.94 8.77
C ARG A 63 11.79 -7.00 8.88
N ALA A 64 11.11 -5.90 8.59
CA ALA A 64 9.65 -5.86 8.63
C ALA A 64 9.03 -6.75 7.54
N ALA A 65 9.66 -6.81 6.36
CA ALA A 65 9.27 -7.72 5.28
C ALA A 65 9.53 -9.18 5.66
N ALA A 66 10.68 -9.50 6.26
CA ALA A 66 11.00 -10.84 6.76
C ALA A 66 9.96 -11.34 7.76
N THR A 67 9.63 -10.49 8.73
CA THR A 67 8.65 -10.82 9.77
C THR A 67 7.25 -11.01 9.18
N ALA A 68 6.86 -10.19 8.20
CA ALA A 68 5.57 -10.32 7.53
C ALA A 68 5.45 -11.62 6.72
N LEU A 69 6.50 -11.99 5.97
CA LEU A 69 6.54 -13.24 5.20
C LEU A 69 6.51 -14.48 6.11
N HIS A 70 7.28 -14.47 7.19
CA HIS A 70 7.29 -15.58 8.14
C HIS A 70 5.89 -15.81 8.76
N ARG A 71 5.20 -14.75 9.19
CA ARG A 71 3.83 -14.86 9.73
C ARG A 71 2.78 -15.28 8.71
N TRP A 72 3.01 -15.01 7.42
CA TRP A 72 2.11 -15.45 6.36
C TRP A 72 2.24 -16.94 6.07
N GLY A 73 3.46 -17.51 6.14
CA GLY A 73 3.65 -18.96 5.97
C GLY A 73 3.08 -19.82 7.10
N GLU A 74 2.79 -19.22 8.26
CA GLU A 74 2.23 -19.88 9.45
C GLU A 74 0.69 -19.77 9.53
N ALA A 75 0.04 -19.10 8.58
CA ALA A 75 -1.42 -18.86 8.54
C ALA A 75 -2.09 -19.62 7.40
#